data_AF-A0A498P473-F1
#
_entry.id   AF-A0A498P473-F1
#
_cell.length_a   1.000
_cell.length_b   1.000
_cell.length_c   1.000
_cell.angle_alpha   90.00
_cell.angle_beta   90.00
_cell.angle_gamma   90.00
#
_symmetry.space_group_name_H-M   'P 1'
#
loop_
_entity.id
_entity.type
_entity.pdbx_description
1 polymer ?
#
loop_
_entity_poly.entity_id
_entity_poly.type
_entity_poly.pdbx_seq_one_letter_code
_entity_poly.pdbx_strand_id
1 'polypeptide(L)'
;MQSEELRTEYVQSDIGMLFIGSSRNVASRPWSFDQHEKGILDICMKLLQLSPQYRADMRRDLENRSNPVYIGRVISAMELPCVGGELDEEA
;
A
#
# COMPACT_ATOMS: atom_id res chain seq x y z
N MET A 1 3.04 2.12 18.68
CA MET A 1 4.07 3.16 18.83
C MET A 1 3.85 3.86 20.17
N GLN A 2 4.89 4.05 20.98
CA GLN A 2 4.78 4.69 22.30
C GLN A 2 5.17 6.19 22.29
N SER A 3 5.93 6.64 21.27
CA SER A 3 6.28 8.06 21.09
C SER A 3 5.28 8.73 20.16
N GLU A 4 4.74 9.86 20.60
CA GLU A 4 3.88 10.71 19.79
C GLU A 4 4.66 11.34 18.62
N GLU A 5 5.95 11.66 18.78
CA GLU A 5 6.78 12.20 17.69
C GLU A 5 6.87 11.21 16.52
N LEU A 6 7.10 9.93 16.82
CA LEU A 6 7.15 8.88 15.79
C LEU A 6 5.78 8.65 15.15
N ARG A 7 4.69 8.79 15.93
CA ARG A 7 3.34 8.67 15.40
C ARG A 7 3.02 9.83 14.47
N THR A 8 3.44 11.05 14.80
CA THR A 8 3.28 12.22 13.94
C THR A 8 4.06 12.01 12.64
N GLU A 9 5.32 11.60 12.71
CA GLU A 9 6.16 11.40 11.53
C GLU A 9 5.62 10.30 10.60
N TYR A 10 5.31 9.11 11.12
CA TYR A 10 4.97 7.95 10.28
C TYR A 10 3.49 7.83 9.91
N VAL A 11 2.60 8.60 10.54
CA VAL A 11 1.14 8.48 10.31
C VAL A 11 0.48 9.81 9.98
N GLN A 12 0.88 10.91 10.61
CA GLN A 12 0.18 12.19 10.44
C GLN A 12 0.82 13.08 9.37
N SER A 13 2.14 13.01 9.21
CA SER A 13 2.83 13.78 8.17
C SER A 13 2.43 13.27 6.79
N ASP A 14 2.01 14.19 5.93
CA ASP A 14 1.61 13.97 4.54
C ASP A 14 2.69 14.39 3.54
N ILE A 15 3.82 14.93 4.02
CA ILE A 15 4.99 15.30 3.23
C ILE A 15 6.21 14.58 3.78
N GLY A 16 7.01 14.04 2.87
CA GLY A 16 8.26 13.36 3.20
C GLY A 16 9.38 13.67 2.22
N MET A 17 10.49 12.96 2.40
CA MET A 17 11.68 13.08 1.57
C MET A 17 12.09 11.72 1.04
N LEU A 18 12.21 11.62 -0.29
CA LEU A 18 12.75 10.44 -0.96
C LEU A 18 14.24 10.65 -1.23
N PHE A 19 15.06 9.76 -0.67
CA PHE A 19 16.48 9.70 -0.96
C PHE A 19 16.72 8.81 -2.17
N ILE A 20 17.40 9.35 -3.17
CA ILE A 20 17.67 8.72 -4.47
C ILE A 20 19.14 8.90 -4.85
N GLY A 21 19.58 8.17 -5.88
CA GLY A 21 20.95 8.25 -6.38
C GLY A 21 21.82 7.08 -5.91
N SER A 22 23.07 7.36 -5.59
CA SER A 22 24.05 6.34 -5.17
C SER A 22 24.65 6.67 -3.81
N SER A 23 25.29 5.71 -3.15
CA SER A 23 25.94 5.95 -1.86
C SER A 23 27.00 7.06 -1.88
N ARG A 24 27.58 7.34 -3.06
CA ARG A 24 28.58 8.42 -3.27
C ARG A 24 27.97 9.74 -3.72
N ASN A 25 26.71 9.73 -4.15
CA ASN A 25 25.99 10.92 -4.60
C ASN A 25 24.51 10.74 -4.26
N VAL A 26 24.16 11.10 -3.03
CA VAL A 26 22.80 11.03 -2.51
C VAL A 26 22.10 12.33 -2.84
N ALA A 27 21.00 12.24 -3.58
CA ALA A 27 20.09 13.34 -3.82
C ALA A 27 18.80 13.11 -3.02
N SER A 28 18.15 14.19 -2.61
CA SER A 28 16.83 14.14 -2.00
C SER A 28 15.80 14.84 -2.87
N ARG A 29 14.59 14.28 -2.91
CA ARG A 29 13.43 14.89 -3.55
C ARG A 29 12.29 14.98 -2.53
N PRO A 30 11.63 16.15 -2.38
CA PRO A 30 10.39 16.21 -1.62
C PRO A 30 9.33 15.32 -2.27
N TRP A 31 8.50 14.68 -1.45
CA TRP A 31 7.42 13.82 -1.90
C TRP A 31 6.17 14.10 -1.06
N SER A 32 5.09 14.45 -1.73
CA SER A 32 3.77 14.53 -1.09
C SER A 32 3.15 13.15 -1.10
N PHE A 33 2.81 12.62 0.07
CA PHE A 33 2.10 11.35 0.22
C PHE A 33 0.59 11.52 -0.02
N ASP A 34 0.06 12.71 0.27
CA ASP A 34 -1.33 13.09 0.06
C ASP A 34 -2.35 12.10 0.68
N GLN A 35 -1.96 11.38 1.73
CA GLN A 35 -2.76 10.27 2.29
C GLN A 35 -4.09 10.70 2.93
N HIS A 36 -4.22 11.99 3.28
CA HIS A 36 -5.43 12.57 3.88
C HIS A 36 -6.29 13.34 2.87
N GLU A 37 -5.88 13.37 1.60
CA GLU A 37 -6.66 14.03 0.55
C GLU A 37 -8.00 13.34 0.31
N LYS A 38 -8.98 14.14 -0.12
CA LYS A 38 -10.36 13.68 -0.28
C LYS A 38 -10.44 12.54 -1.29
N GLY A 39 -10.96 11.39 -0.85
CA GLY A 39 -11.18 10.22 -1.68
C GLY A 39 -10.01 9.24 -1.75
N ILE A 40 -8.82 9.59 -1.21
CA ILE A 40 -7.68 8.66 -1.17
C ILE A 40 -8.01 7.44 -0.31
N LEU A 41 -8.60 7.64 0.87
CA LEU A 41 -9.05 6.54 1.72
C LEU A 41 -10.05 5.62 1.01
N ASP A 42 -11.00 6.19 0.26
CA ASP A 42 -11.99 5.40 -0.50
C ASP A 42 -11.31 4.57 -1.60
N ILE A 43 -10.28 5.12 -2.25
CA ILE A 43 -9.46 4.41 -3.23
C ILE A 43 -8.68 3.28 -2.56
N CYS A 44 -8.04 3.52 -1.41
CA CYS A 44 -7.33 2.48 -0.66
C CYS A 44 -8.26 1.33 -0.25
N MET A 45 -9.48 1.63 0.18
CA MET A 45 -10.48 0.62 0.53
C MET A 45 -10.94 -0.19 -0.69
N LYS A 46 -11.13 0.49 -1.84
CA LYS A 46 -11.43 -0.18 -3.12
C LYS A 46 -10.28 -1.06 -3.60
N LEU A 47 -9.04 -0.61 -3.45
CA LEU A 47 -7.85 -1.40 -3.82
C LEU A 47 -7.83 -2.74 -3.09
N LEU A 48 -8.13 -2.75 -1.78
CA LEU A 48 -8.22 -3.98 -1.00
C LEU A 48 -9.36 -4.91 -1.48
N GLN A 49 -10.48 -4.36 -1.94
CA GLN A 49 -11.60 -5.14 -2.50
C GLN A 49 -11.30 -5.70 -3.90
N LEU A 50 -10.38 -5.08 -4.66
CA LEU A 50 -9.96 -5.59 -5.97
C LEU A 50 -8.94 -6.72 -5.87
N SER A 51 -8.43 -7.02 -4.68
CA SER A 51 -7.43 -8.06 -4.46
C SER A 51 -7.94 -9.46 -4.84
N PRO A 52 -7.07 -10.34 -5.39
CA PRO A 52 -7.43 -11.72 -5.69
C PRO A 52 -7.94 -12.48 -4.46
N GLN A 53 -7.42 -12.16 -3.27
CA GLN A 53 -7.81 -12.78 -2.00
C GLN A 53 -9.25 -12.44 -1.64
N TYR A 54 -9.67 -11.19 -1.86
CA TYR A 54 -11.06 -10.79 -1.65
C TYR A 54 -12.02 -11.46 -2.65
N ARG A 55 -11.60 -11.63 -3.92
CA ARG A 55 -12.38 -12.32 -4.94
C ARG A 55 -12.52 -13.82 -4.68
N ALA A 56 -11.47 -14.45 -4.14
CA ALA A 56 -11.46 -15.87 -3.82
C ALA A 56 -12.32 -16.20 -2.59
N ASP A 57 -12.17 -15.45 -1.49
CA ASP A 57 -12.98 -15.61 -0.29
C ASP A 57 -13.11 -14.29 0.49
N MET A 58 -14.25 -13.63 0.29
CA MET A 58 -14.56 -12.34 0.92
C MET A 58 -14.52 -12.41 2.45
N ARG A 59 -15.10 -13.45 3.06
CA ARG A 59 -15.21 -13.51 4.54
C ARG A 59 -13.84 -13.69 5.17
N ARG A 60 -13.04 -14.59 4.60
CA ARG A 60 -11.71 -14.87 5.09
C ARG A 60 -10.77 -13.69 4.91
N ASP A 61 -10.88 -12.96 3.80
CA ASP A 61 -10.13 -11.72 3.59
C ASP A 61 -10.48 -10.67 4.66
N LEU A 62 -11.77 -10.45 4.94
CA LEU A 62 -12.23 -9.53 5.98
C LEU A 62 -11.71 -9.87 7.37
N GLU A 63 -11.68 -11.15 7.75
CA GLU A 63 -11.11 -11.60 9.03
C GLU A 63 -9.59 -11.34 9.11
N ASN A 64 -8.88 -11.59 8.01
CA ASN A 64 -7.44 -11.40 7.92
C ASN A 64 -7.00 -9.93 7.90
N ARG A 65 -7.89 -9.00 7.54
CA ARG A 65 -7.63 -7.54 7.61
C ARG A 65 -7.38 -7.03 9.02
N SER A 66 -7.69 -7.80 10.07
CA SER A 66 -7.27 -7.49 11.43
C SER A 66 -5.74 -7.52 11.63
N ASN A 67 -5.01 -8.16 10.71
CA ASN A 67 -3.56 -8.29 10.77
C ASN A 67 -2.86 -7.27 9.84
N PRO A 68 -2.03 -6.34 10.38
CA PRO A 68 -1.31 -5.36 9.57
C PRO A 68 -0.30 -5.98 8.61
N VAL A 69 0.27 -7.16 8.94
CA VAL A 69 1.20 -7.89 8.06
C VAL A 69 0.48 -8.39 6.81
N TYR A 70 -0.77 -8.81 6.97
CA TYR A 70 -1.59 -9.27 5.85
C TYR A 70 -1.91 -8.12 4.90
N ILE A 71 -2.40 -6.99 5.45
CA ILE A 71 -2.71 -5.79 4.66
C ILE A 71 -1.47 -5.31 3.88
N GLY A 72 -0.32 -5.24 4.53
CA GLY A 72 0.92 -4.83 3.86
C GLY A 72 1.29 -5.72 2.67
N ARG A 73 1.14 -7.05 2.81
CA ARG A 73 1.40 -8.00 1.72
C ARG A 73 0.44 -7.83 0.54
N VAL A 74 -0.85 -7.67 0.83
CA VAL A 74 -1.88 -7.49 -0.21
C VAL A 74 -1.61 -6.19 -0.99
N ILE A 75 -1.36 -5.08 -0.29
CA ILE A 75 -1.09 -3.79 -0.95
C ILE A 75 0.18 -3.86 -1.79
N SER A 76 1.29 -4.39 -1.24
CA SER A 76 2.54 -4.54 -2.01
C SER A 76 2.39 -5.42 -3.25
N ALA A 77 1.55 -6.46 -3.19
CA ALA A 77 1.28 -7.34 -4.33
C ALA A 77 0.33 -6.72 -5.37
N MET A 78 -0.51 -5.76 -4.97
CA MET A 78 -1.41 -5.04 -5.89
C MET A 78 -0.69 -3.92 -6.64
N GLU A 79 0.26 -3.24 -5.99
CA GLU A 79 1.08 -2.17 -6.59
C GLU A 79 2.12 -2.71 -7.58
N LEU A 80 2.58 -3.94 -7.39
CA LEU A 80 3.46 -4.62 -8.33
C LEU A 80 2.60 -5.34 -9.38
N PRO A 81 2.74 -5.05 -10.69
CA PRO A 81 2.10 -5.87 -11.69
C PRO A 81 2.63 -7.29 -11.55
N CYS A 82 1.74 -8.23 -11.21
CA CYS A 82 2.03 -9.65 -11.26
C CYS A 82 2.39 -9.99 -12.72
N VAL A 83 3.69 -10.03 -13.05
CA VAL A 83 4.18 -10.76 -14.22
C VAL A 83 4.08 -12.24 -13.85
N GLY A 84 2.92 -12.81 -14.11
CA GLY A 84 2.60 -14.22 -13.86
C GLY A 84 1.21 -14.49 -14.39
N GLY A 85 1.12 -14.82 -15.69
CA GLY A 85 -0.13 -15.08 -16.37
C GLY A 85 -0.76 -16.40 -15.96
N GLU A 86 -2.08 -16.45 -16.07
CA GLU A 86 -2.79 -17.63 -16.53
C GLU A 86 -3.50 -17.23 -17.83
N LEU A 87 -3.12 -17.96 -18.89
CA LEU A 87 -3.91 -18.17 -20.08
C LEU A 87 -5.09 -19.05 -19.66
N ASP A 88 -6.30 -18.56 -19.85
CA ASP A 88 -7.48 -19.35 -20.20
C ASP A 88 -8.09 -18.52 -21.37
N GLU A 89 -7.94 -18.88 -22.65
CA GLU A 89 -8.55 -20.01 -23.35
C GLU A 89 -10.02 -20.27 -22.95
N GLU A 90 -10.95 -19.46 -23.49
CA GLU A 90 -12.24 -19.98 -23.92
C GLU A 90 -12.90 -19.10 -25.01
N ALA A 91 -13.15 -19.76 -26.16
CA ALA A 91 -14.14 -19.53 -27.23
C ALA A 91 -14.19 -18.19 -28.00
#